data_AF-A0A223AB32-F1
#
_entry.id   AF-A0A223AB32-F1
#
_cell.length_a   1.000
_cell.length_b   1.000
_cell.length_c   1.000
_cell.angle_alpha   90.00
_cell.angle_beta   90.00
_cell.angle_gamma   90.00
#
_symmetry.space_group_name_H-M   'P 1'
#
loop_
_entity.id
_entity.type
_entity.pdbx_description
1 polymer ?
#
loop_
_entity_poly.entity_id
_entity_poly.type
_entity_poly.pdbx_seq_one_letter_code
_entity_poly.pdbx_strand_id
1 'polypeptide(L)'
;MTGNGELPGLPQGYYLITDNGGAPILVGTDITVNGTQYTTLNGVPLGLAYAKPTSQVPTKTVSGDTNGTVTVGQDSWELVNSTMNNGVTAVTVKNVKSVSQLPMTGAAGITMLVVIALILAIIGTIIALRVRAVKKQMRRA
;
A
#
# COMPACT_ATOMS: atom_id res chain seq x y z
N MET A 1 -15.78 -12.34 8.54
CA MET A 1 -15.98 -11.54 9.77
C MET A 1 -14.82 -10.58 9.88
N THR A 2 -15.02 -9.31 9.54
CA THR A 2 -14.01 -8.26 9.77
C THR A 2 -14.13 -7.87 11.24
N GLY A 3 -13.16 -8.28 12.05
CA GLY A 3 -13.11 -7.92 13.46
C GLY A 3 -12.43 -6.58 13.62
N ASN A 4 -13.19 -5.49 13.59
CA ASN A 4 -12.70 -4.16 13.90
C ASN A 4 -12.59 -4.03 15.44
N GLY A 5 -11.40 -3.70 15.93
CA GLY A 5 -11.16 -3.34 17.33
C GLY A 5 -10.94 -1.84 17.44
N GLU A 6 -11.71 -1.16 18.29
CA GLU A 6 -11.54 0.26 18.58
C GLU A 6 -10.76 0.44 19.89
N LEU A 7 -9.80 1.36 19.90
CA LEU A 7 -9.03 1.72 21.10
C LEU A 7 -9.32 3.20 21.45
N PRO A 8 -10.41 3.47 22.18
CA PRO A 8 -10.83 4.84 22.48
C PRO A 8 -9.97 5.48 23.58
N GLY A 9 -9.93 6.81 23.60
CA GLY A 9 -9.39 7.58 24.73
C GLY A 9 -7.86 7.62 24.84
N LEU A 10 -7.15 7.28 23.77
CA LEU A 10 -5.69 7.38 23.74
C LEU A 10 -5.23 8.84 23.68
N PRO A 11 -4.24 9.25 24.50
CA PRO A 11 -3.54 10.52 24.32
C PRO A 11 -2.94 10.65 22.91
N GLN A 12 -2.79 11.88 22.44
CA GLN A 12 -2.22 12.12 21.11
C GLN A 12 -0.77 11.63 21.03
N GLY A 13 -0.45 10.79 20.04
CA GLY A 13 0.90 10.26 19.89
C GLY A 13 1.02 9.09 18.92
N TYR A 14 2.21 8.48 18.93
CA TYR A 14 2.51 7.25 18.20
C TYR A 14 2.42 6.04 19.10
N TYR A 15 1.74 5.00 18.62
CA TYR A 15 1.53 3.76 19.32
C TYR A 15 2.06 2.60 18.50
N LEU A 16 2.76 1.69 19.18
CA LEU A 16 3.12 0.39 18.64
C LEU A 16 2.01 -0.58 19.01
N ILE A 17 1.24 -1.01 18.02
CA ILE A 17 0.19 -2.01 18.18
C ILE A 17 0.79 -3.35 17.77
N THR A 18 0.63 -4.37 18.60
CA THR A 18 1.07 -5.72 18.29
C THR A 18 -0.14 -6.64 18.26
N ASP A 19 -0.26 -7.44 17.21
CA ASP A 19 -1.28 -8.48 17.16
C ASP A 19 -0.88 -9.69 18.04
N ASN A 20 -1.78 -10.66 18.18
CA ASN A 20 -1.49 -11.92 18.89
C ASN A 20 -0.37 -12.75 18.21
N GLY A 21 -0.02 -12.45 16.95
CA GLY A 21 1.10 -13.05 16.22
C GLY A 21 2.44 -12.37 16.47
N GLY A 22 2.47 -11.30 17.27
CA GLY A 22 3.70 -10.57 17.57
C GLY A 22 4.14 -9.59 16.48
N ALA A 23 3.37 -9.40 15.41
CA ALA A 23 3.73 -8.49 14.34
C ALA A 23 3.43 -7.03 14.74
N PRO A 24 4.45 -6.15 14.83
CA PRO A 24 4.23 -4.76 15.22
C PRO A 24 3.71 -3.91 14.06
N ILE A 25 2.77 -3.01 14.37
CA ILE A 25 2.22 -1.98 13.48
C ILE A 25 2.35 -0.64 14.21
N LEU A 26 3.03 0.33 13.59
CA LEU A 26 3.11 1.69 14.11
C LEU A 26 1.91 2.50 13.61
N VAL A 27 1.19 3.13 14.53
CA VAL A 27 0.01 3.95 14.23
C VAL A 27 0.10 5.27 14.99
N GLY A 28 -0.08 6.39 14.29
CA GLY A 28 -0.26 7.69 14.94
C GLY A 28 -1.75 7.94 15.18
N THR A 29 -2.12 8.55 16.29
CA THR A 29 -3.49 9.07 16.48
C THR A 29 -3.69 10.35 15.68
N ASP A 30 -4.93 10.75 15.47
CA ASP A 30 -5.23 12.12 15.08
C ASP A 30 -4.61 13.09 16.09
N ILE A 31 -4.09 14.21 15.59
CA ILE A 31 -3.50 15.26 16.42
C ILE A 31 -4.27 16.56 16.26
N THR A 32 -4.44 17.32 17.34
CA THR A 32 -5.13 18.61 17.33
C THR A 32 -4.13 19.68 17.75
N VAL A 33 -3.81 20.58 16.82
CA VAL A 33 -2.91 21.70 17.08
C VAL A 33 -3.69 22.99 16.84
N ASN A 34 -3.77 23.84 17.87
CA ASN A 34 -4.49 25.12 17.81
C ASN A 34 -5.95 25.01 17.32
N GLY A 35 -6.65 23.93 17.70
CA GLY A 35 -8.04 23.68 17.28
C GLY A 35 -8.19 23.04 15.90
N THR A 36 -7.11 22.91 15.13
CA THR A 36 -7.11 22.21 13.84
C THR A 36 -6.75 20.74 14.06
N GLN A 37 -7.64 19.84 13.65
CA GLN A 37 -7.39 18.40 13.66
C GLN A 37 -6.66 17.96 12.39
N TYR A 38 -5.61 17.18 12.56
CA TYR A 38 -4.86 16.53 11.49
C TYR A 38 -5.12 15.04 11.57
N THR A 39 -5.76 14.51 10.52
CA THR A 39 -6.17 13.11 10.41
C THR A 39 -5.32 12.32 9.41
N THR A 40 -4.31 12.96 8.80
CA THR A 40 -3.40 12.33 7.85
C THR A 40 -1.97 12.79 8.05
N LEU A 41 -1.01 11.92 7.74
CA LEU A 41 0.40 12.24 7.61
C LEU A 41 0.88 11.80 6.22
N ASN A 42 1.31 12.75 5.39
CA ASN A 42 1.75 12.49 4.01
C ASN A 42 0.70 11.72 3.17
N GLY A 43 -0.59 12.02 3.38
CA GLY A 43 -1.70 11.34 2.71
C GLY A 43 -2.06 9.96 3.27
N VAL A 44 -1.37 9.49 4.32
CA VAL A 44 -1.71 8.26 5.05
C VAL A 44 -2.66 8.62 6.21
N PRO A 45 -3.84 8.00 6.32
CA PRO A 45 -4.74 8.19 7.45
C PRO A 45 -4.10 7.83 8.79
N LEU A 46 -4.30 8.68 9.80
CA LEU A 46 -3.97 8.42 11.19
C LEU A 46 -5.14 7.66 11.86
N GLY A 47 -4.87 7.01 12.99
CA GLY A 47 -5.84 6.24 13.77
C GLY A 47 -6.26 4.89 13.17
N LEU A 48 -5.83 4.57 11.95
CA LEU A 48 -6.18 3.33 11.25
C LEU A 48 -5.00 2.36 11.22
N ALA A 49 -5.25 1.12 11.62
CA ALA A 49 -4.29 0.01 11.57
C ALA A 49 -4.87 -1.11 10.69
N TYR A 50 -4.08 -1.61 9.74
CA TYR A 50 -4.44 -2.79 8.94
C TYR A 50 -3.60 -3.98 9.37
N ALA A 51 -4.15 -4.87 10.20
CA ALA A 51 -3.51 -6.12 10.52
C ALA A 51 -3.59 -7.10 9.34
N LYS A 52 -2.46 -7.71 8.99
CA LYS A 52 -2.44 -8.75 7.95
C LYS A 52 -3.07 -10.02 8.51
N PRO A 53 -4.05 -10.64 7.83
CA PRO A 53 -4.55 -11.95 8.25
C PRO A 53 -3.41 -12.98 8.21
N THR A 54 -3.17 -13.66 9.33
CA THR A 54 -2.07 -14.64 9.45
C THR A 54 -2.41 -16.01 8.86
N SER A 55 -3.69 -16.32 8.67
CA SER A 55 -4.10 -17.53 7.97
C SER A 55 -5.50 -17.39 7.40
N GLN A 56 -5.56 -17.29 6.08
CA GLN A 56 -6.80 -17.36 5.31
C GLN A 56 -6.49 -18.34 4.20
N VAL A 57 -6.78 -19.62 4.44
CA VAL A 57 -6.59 -20.66 3.43
C VAL A 57 -7.86 -20.66 2.57
N PRO A 58 -7.80 -20.31 1.28
CA PRO A 58 -8.95 -20.42 0.40
C PRO A 58 -9.36 -21.88 0.35
N THR A 59 -10.54 -22.18 0.89
CA THR A 59 -11.08 -23.53 0.95
C THR A 59 -12.18 -23.65 -0.10
N LYS A 60 -12.17 -24.75 -0.85
CA LYS A 60 -13.23 -25.09 -1.80
C LYS A 60 -13.86 -26.40 -1.34
N THR A 61 -15.17 -26.41 -1.20
CA THR A 61 -15.94 -27.63 -0.95
C THR A 61 -16.73 -27.97 -2.21
N VAL A 62 -16.55 -29.19 -2.70
CA VAL A 62 -17.35 -29.76 -3.78
C VAL A 62 -18.32 -30.75 -3.14
N SER A 63 -19.62 -30.50 -3.30
CA SER A 63 -20.66 -31.44 -2.87
C SER A 63 -21.37 -31.96 -4.10
N GLY A 64 -21.49 -33.29 -4.20
CA GLY A 64 -22.39 -33.95 -5.13
C GLY A 64 -23.71 -34.27 -4.43
N ASP A 65 -24.84 -34.06 -5.12
CA ASP A 65 -26.13 -34.60 -4.68
C ASP A 65 -26.40 -35.98 -5.33
N THR A 66 -27.41 -36.70 -4.82
CA THR A 66 -27.82 -38.02 -5.34
C THR A 66 -28.38 -37.96 -6.78
N ASN A 67 -28.65 -36.76 -7.30
CA ASN A 67 -29.14 -36.52 -8.66
C ASN A 67 -28.01 -36.20 -9.66
N GLY A 68 -26.74 -36.26 -9.24
CA GLY A 68 -25.58 -36.00 -10.12
C GLY A 68 -25.26 -34.52 -10.30
N THR A 69 -25.85 -33.62 -9.50
CA THR A 69 -25.55 -32.19 -9.53
C THR A 69 -24.31 -31.91 -8.69
N VAL A 70 -23.31 -31.27 -9.31
CA VAL A 70 -22.10 -30.81 -8.61
C VAL A 70 -22.27 -29.34 -8.24
N THR A 71 -22.29 -29.03 -6.95
CA THR A 71 -22.31 -27.65 -6.46
C THR A 71 -20.92 -27.29 -5.90
N VAL A 72 -20.34 -26.21 -6.42
CA VAL A 72 -19.09 -25.64 -5.93
C VAL A 72 -19.43 -24.50 -4.97
N GLY A 73 -19.09 -24.68 -3.68
CA GLY A 73 -19.30 -23.64 -2.66
C GLY A 73 -18.46 -22.39 -2.93
N GLN A 74 -18.95 -21.23 -2.49
CA GLN A 74 -18.16 -19.99 -2.49
C GLN A 74 -17.00 -20.11 -1.50
N ASP A 75 -15.83 -19.63 -1.88
CA ASP A 75 -14.69 -19.52 -0.97
C ASP A 75 -14.84 -18.28 -0.07
N SER A 76 -14.11 -18.26 1.05
CA SER A 76 -14.16 -17.16 2.05
C SER A 76 -13.83 -15.78 1.49
N TRP A 77 -13.28 -15.71 0.28
CA TRP A 77 -12.86 -14.50 -0.41
C TRP A 77 -13.72 -14.16 -1.63
N GLU A 78 -14.76 -14.94 -1.92
CA GLU A 78 -15.66 -14.79 -3.08
C GLU A 78 -14.90 -14.66 -4.41
N LEU A 79 -13.76 -15.33 -4.50
CA LEU A 79 -12.91 -15.37 -5.68
C LEU A 79 -13.44 -16.35 -6.72
N VAL A 80 -14.26 -17.31 -6.28
CA VAL A 80 -14.82 -18.36 -7.13
C VAL A 80 -16.20 -17.95 -7.60
N ASN A 81 -16.38 -17.92 -8.92
CA ASN A 81 -17.69 -17.77 -9.51
C ASN A 81 -18.04 -19.03 -10.30
N SER A 82 -19.21 -19.60 -10.03
CA SER A 82 -19.72 -20.78 -10.72
C SER A 82 -20.99 -20.42 -11.48
N THR A 83 -20.96 -20.59 -12.80
CA THR A 83 -22.13 -20.34 -13.66
C THR A 83 -22.53 -21.64 -14.34
N MET A 84 -23.81 -22.01 -14.21
CA MET A 84 -24.41 -23.13 -14.94
C MET A 84 -24.90 -22.65 -16.30
N ASN A 85 -24.42 -23.25 -17.38
CA ASN A 85 -24.93 -23.01 -18.73
C ASN A 85 -25.11 -24.35 -19.44
N ASN A 86 -26.35 -24.64 -19.89
CA ASN A 86 -26.72 -25.87 -20.60
C ASN A 86 -26.15 -27.16 -19.98
N GLY A 87 -26.27 -27.33 -18.66
CA GLY A 87 -25.81 -28.55 -17.97
C GLY A 87 -24.30 -28.64 -17.75
N VAL A 88 -23.52 -27.62 -18.14
CA VAL A 88 -22.08 -27.53 -17.87
C VAL A 88 -21.84 -26.46 -16.81
N THR A 89 -21.16 -26.83 -15.73
CA THR A 89 -20.73 -25.90 -14.68
C THR A 89 -19.38 -25.31 -15.05
N ALA A 90 -19.35 -24.03 -15.43
CA ALA A 90 -18.10 -23.29 -15.63
C ALA A 90 -17.69 -22.60 -14.32
N VAL A 91 -16.48 -22.89 -13.86
CA VAL A 91 -15.90 -22.30 -12.64
C VAL A 91 -14.78 -21.35 -13.03
N THR A 92 -14.92 -20.08 -12.68
CA THR A 92 -13.86 -19.07 -12.86
C THR A 92 -13.33 -18.62 -11.51
N VAL A 93 -12.03 -18.35 -11.45
CA VAL A 93 -11.37 -17.81 -10.26
C VAL A 93 -10.82 -16.43 -10.60
N LYS A 94 -11.24 -15.41 -9.87
CA LYS A 94 -10.73 -14.05 -10.03
C LYS A 94 -9.28 -14.00 -9.57
N ASN A 95 -8.40 -13.41 -10.37
CA ASN A 95 -7.02 -13.19 -9.97
C ASN A 95 -6.92 -11.93 -9.09
N VAL A 96 -6.58 -12.09 -7.81
CA VAL A 96 -6.32 -10.98 -6.90
C VAL A 96 -4.89 -10.53 -7.07
N LYS A 97 -4.72 -9.38 -7.74
CA LYS A 97 -3.39 -8.80 -8.00
C LYS A 97 -2.81 -8.06 -6.78
N SER A 98 -3.63 -7.80 -5.76
CA SER A 98 -3.22 -7.01 -4.59
C SER A 98 -4.15 -7.29 -3.41
N VAL A 99 -3.59 -7.63 -2.25
CA VAL A 99 -4.37 -7.93 -1.01
C VAL A 99 -4.15 -6.86 0.09
N SER A 100 -3.14 -6.02 -0.07
CA SER A 100 -2.87 -4.82 0.72
C SER A 100 -1.73 -4.09 0.00
N GLN A 101 -1.91 -2.82 -0.31
CA GLN A 101 -0.82 -1.99 -0.81
C GLN A 101 -0.08 -1.42 0.40
N LEU A 102 1.22 -1.70 0.51
CA LEU A 102 2.08 -0.81 1.26
C LEU A 102 2.00 0.58 0.60
N PRO A 103 2.00 1.68 1.37
CA PRO A 103 2.04 3.03 0.82
C PRO A 103 3.08 3.08 -0.31
N MET A 104 2.70 3.65 -1.46
CA MET A 104 3.46 3.65 -2.71
C MET A 104 4.74 4.53 -2.64
N THR A 105 5.55 4.32 -1.61
CA THR A 105 6.74 5.12 -1.25
C THR A 105 7.95 4.75 -2.11
N GLY A 106 7.96 3.55 -2.70
CA GLY A 106 9.04 3.11 -3.58
C GLY A 106 9.18 3.95 -4.85
N ALA A 107 8.06 4.34 -5.48
CA ALA A 107 8.08 5.17 -6.69
C ALA A 107 8.29 6.66 -6.38
N ALA A 108 7.79 7.17 -5.25
CA ALA A 108 7.95 8.57 -4.86
C ALA A 108 9.38 8.91 -4.41
N GLY A 109 10.13 7.96 -3.83
CA GLY A 109 11.52 8.20 -3.41
C GLY A 109 12.47 8.51 -4.58
N ILE A 110 12.33 7.80 -5.70
CA ILE A 110 13.19 8.01 -6.87
C ILE A 110 12.89 9.33 -7.59
N THR A 111 11.64 9.80 -7.59
CA THR A 111 11.28 11.05 -8.28
C THR A 111 11.94 12.25 -7.61
N MET A 112 12.03 12.26 -6.27
CA MET A 112 12.72 13.32 -5.55
C MET A 112 14.23 13.34 -5.85
N LEU A 113 14.88 12.18 -5.89
CA LEU A 113 16.29 12.07 -6.30
C LEU A 113 16.52 12.55 -7.74
N VAL A 114 15.64 12.19 -8.66
CA VAL A 114 15.71 12.63 -10.07
C VAL A 114 15.54 14.14 -10.20
N VAL A 115 14.59 14.73 -9.46
CA VAL A 115 14.38 16.19 -9.45
C VAL A 115 15.62 16.92 -8.93
N ILE A 116 16.22 16.43 -7.83
CA ILE A 116 17.45 17.01 -7.27
C ILE A 116 18.60 16.89 -8.28
N ALA A 117 18.78 15.74 -8.92
CA ALA A 117 19.82 15.53 -9.93
C ALA A 117 19.67 16.48 -11.13
N LEU A 118 18.44 16.71 -11.60
CA LEU A 118 18.17 17.63 -12.70
C LEU A 118 18.54 19.09 -12.34
N ILE A 119 18.17 19.54 -11.15
CA ILE A 119 18.50 20.90 -10.66
C ILE A 119 20.03 21.06 -10.54
N LEU A 120 20.73 20.08 -9.97
CA LEU A 120 22.18 20.12 -9.83
C LEU A 120 22.90 20.10 -11.19
N ALA A 121 22.39 19.35 -12.17
CA ALA A 121 22.94 19.34 -13.52
C ALA A 121 22.83 20.73 -14.19
N ILE A 122 21.68 21.40 -14.08
CA ILE A 122 21.48 22.74 -14.65
C ILE A 122 22.46 23.73 -14.00
N ILE A 123 22.51 23.78 -12.68
CA ILE A 123 23.41 24.68 -11.95
C ILE A 123 24.89 24.38 -12.28
N GLY A 124 25.26 23.09 -12.32
CA GLY A 124 26.61 22.63 -12.63
C GLY A 124 27.07 23.05 -14.03
N THR A 125 26.18 23.00 -15.03
CA THR A 125 26.53 23.42 -16.40
C THR A 125 26.81 24.93 -16.50
N ILE A 126 26.02 25.77 -15.82
CA ILE A 126 26.21 27.24 -15.80
C ILE A 126 27.57 27.60 -15.19
N ILE A 127 27.91 26.99 -14.05
CA ILE A 127 29.19 27.21 -13.36
C ILE A 127 30.35 26.75 -14.23
N ALA A 128 30.26 25.57 -14.86
CA ALA A 128 31.31 25.03 -15.70
C ALA A 128 31.64 25.92 -16.90
N LEU A 129 30.63 26.54 -17.53
CA LEU A 129 30.83 27.48 -18.64
C LEU A 129 31.56 28.74 -18.18
N ARG A 130 31.22 29.29 -17.01
CA ARG A 130 31.84 30.50 -16.47
C ARG A 130 33.29 30.26 -16.05
N VAL A 131 33.59 29.10 -15.45
CA VAL A 131 34.96 28.68 -15.13
C VAL A 131 35.81 28.53 -16.39
N ARG A 132 35.29 27.93 -17.46
CA ARG A 132 36.02 27.81 -18.74
C ARG A 132 36.31 29.16 -19.37
N ALA A 133 35.35 30.09 -19.32
CA ALA A 133 35.53 31.45 -19.85
C ALA A 133 36.66 32.20 -19.11
N VAL A 134 36.64 32.17 -17.77
CA VAL A 134 37.67 32.82 -16.93
C VAL A 134 39.03 32.14 -17.12
N LYS A 135 39.08 30.81 -17.17
CA LYS A 135 40.33 30.06 -17.42
C LYS A 135 40.92 30.39 -18.80
N LYS A 136 40.10 30.62 -19.82
CA LYS A 136 40.56 31.04 -21.15
C LYS A 136 41.13 32.46 -21.14
N GLN A 137 40.56 33.36 -20.34
CA GLN A 137 41.08 34.73 -20.18
C GLN A 137 42.42 34.73 -19.43
N MET A 138 42.56 33.93 -18.38
CA MET A 138 43.84 33.80 -17.65
C MET A 138 44.94 33.10 -18.44
N ARG A 139 44.61 32.23 -19.40
CA ARG A 139 45.61 31.62 -20.31
C ARG A 139 46.06 32.54 -21.46
N ARG A 140 45.43 33.71 -21.59
CA ARG A 140 45.69 34.69 -22.66
C ARG A 140 46.25 36.02 -22.12
N ALA A 141 46.40 36.15 -20.81
CA ALA A 141 47.19 37.20 -20.15
C ALA A 141 48.61 36.65 -19.88
#